data_AF-A0A9W7LHU3-F1
#
_entry.id   AF-A0A9W7LHU3-F1
#
_cell.length_a   1.000
_cell.length_b   1.000
_cell.length_c   1.000
_cell.angle_alpha   90.00
_cell.angle_beta   90.00
_cell.angle_gamma   90.00
#
_symmetry.space_group_name_H-M   'P 1'
#
loop_
_entity.id
_entity.type
_entity.pdbx_description
1 polymer ?
#
loop_
_entity_poly.entity_id
_entity_poly.type
_entity_poly.pdbx_seq_one_letter_code
_entity_poly.pdbx_strand_id
1 'polypeptide(L)'
;MVSHVGMSSIGISVEQLLARGDASTREIKLFRQMEKLGLLMIVSGYYDEQKNFKREILVSTESVEVMKKLLLFNSNAYQLPLKALHQPGHGEEMSAFEIDKFTSRKTIERFLEEFGGTSTSVPSRPKQHHQHE
;
A
#
# COMPACT_ATOMS: atom_id res chain seq x y z
N MET A 1 0.68 -7.34 16.04
CA MET A 1 1.49 -6.11 15.99
C MET A 1 0.88 -5.26 14.88
N VAL A 2 0.37 -4.07 15.20
CA VAL A 2 -0.21 -3.17 14.19
C VAL A 2 0.94 -2.70 13.30
N SER A 3 0.94 -3.09 12.03
CA SER A 3 1.92 -2.60 11.07
C SER A 3 1.67 -1.10 10.90
N HIS A 4 2.66 -0.25 11.21
CA HIS A 4 2.54 1.18 10.98
C HIS A 4 2.58 1.41 9.47
N VAL A 5 1.46 1.89 8.91
CA VAL A 5 1.31 2.10 7.47
C VAL A 5 1.43 3.59 7.17
N GLY A 6 2.34 3.94 6.25
CA GLY A 6 2.50 5.31 5.76
C GLY A 6 2.04 5.44 4.31
N MET A 7 1.58 6.64 3.95
CA MET A 7 1.23 6.99 2.59
C MET A 7 1.87 8.32 2.19
N SER A 8 2.44 8.39 0.99
CA SER A 8 2.92 9.61 0.36
C SER A 8 2.26 9.82 -1.00
N SER A 9 2.21 11.06 -1.50
CA SER A 9 1.66 11.38 -2.81
C SER A 9 2.66 12.19 -3.64
N ILE A 10 2.83 11.85 -4.90
CA ILE A 10 3.78 12.50 -5.82
C ILE A 10 3.12 12.83 -7.17
N GLY A 11 3.66 13.84 -7.86
CA GLY A 11 3.18 14.33 -9.17
C GLY A 11 3.99 13.85 -10.38
N ILE A 12 4.80 12.80 -10.23
CA ILE A 12 5.68 12.22 -11.26
C ILE A 12 5.48 10.71 -11.34
N SER A 13 5.81 10.07 -12.46
CA SER A 13 5.68 8.60 -12.57
C SER A 13 6.62 7.86 -11.60
N VAL A 14 6.29 6.61 -11.29
CA VAL A 14 7.18 5.75 -10.49
C VAL A 14 8.50 5.52 -11.22
N GLU A 15 8.48 5.41 -12.55
CA GLU A 15 9.71 5.35 -13.36
C GLU A 15 10.59 6.58 -13.15
N GLN A 16 10.03 7.79 -13.18
CA GLN A 16 10.76 9.03 -12.94
C GLN A 16 11.33 9.11 -11.51
N LEU A 17 10.56 8.66 -10.51
CA LEU A 17 11.03 8.58 -9.12
C LEU A 17 12.24 7.64 -8.99
N LEU A 18 12.22 6.52 -9.71
CA LEU A 18 13.23 5.48 -9.66
C LEU A 18 14.34 5.65 -10.71
N ALA A 19 14.31 6.70 -11.53
CA ALA A 19 15.27 6.92 -12.61
C ALA A 19 16.73 7.08 -12.12
N ARG A 20 16.95 7.39 -10.84
CA ARG A 20 18.29 7.40 -10.22
C ARG A 20 18.77 6.02 -9.75
N GLY A 21 18.04 4.96 -10.12
CA GLY A 21 18.39 3.57 -9.83
C GLY A 21 18.38 3.25 -8.34
N ASP A 22 19.39 2.47 -7.91
CA ASP A 22 19.50 1.96 -6.54
C ASP A 22 19.56 3.02 -5.44
N ALA A 23 19.94 4.26 -5.77
CA ALA A 23 19.94 5.35 -4.80
C ALA A 23 18.52 5.69 -4.34
N SER A 24 17.57 5.84 -5.27
CA SER A 24 16.16 6.14 -4.95
C SER A 24 15.52 5.03 -4.13
N THR A 25 15.74 3.77 -4.51
CA THR A 25 15.14 2.63 -3.79
C THR A 25 15.69 2.51 -2.37
N ARG A 26 16.99 2.75 -2.17
CA ARG A 26 17.62 2.79 -0.84
C ARG A 26 17.08 3.92 0.01
N GLU A 27 16.95 5.14 -0.53
CA GLU A 27 16.39 6.28 0.20
C GLU A 27 14.95 6.02 0.65
N ILE A 28 14.11 5.42 -0.19
CA ILE A 28 12.74 5.05 0.15
C ILE A 28 12.73 4.00 1.29
N LYS A 29 13.62 2.99 1.23
CA LYS A 29 13.76 1.98 2.30
C LYS A 29 14.24 2.61 3.60
N LEU A 30 15.24 3.49 3.54
CA LEU A 30 15.77 4.21 4.69
C LEU A 30 14.70 5.10 5.33
N PHE A 31 13.95 5.86 4.53
CA PHE A 31 12.84 6.68 5.00
C PHE A 31 11.79 5.84 5.73
N ARG A 32 11.36 4.72 5.13
CA ARG A 32 10.44 3.77 5.76
C ARG A 32 10.97 3.29 7.12
N GLN A 33 12.25 2.94 7.21
CA GLN A 33 12.89 2.48 8.46
C GLN A 33 12.97 3.58 9.52
N MET A 34 13.35 4.81 9.14
CA MET A 34 13.44 5.96 10.05
C MET A 34 12.08 6.30 10.65
N GLU A 35 11.03 6.26 9.83
CA GLU A 35 9.64 6.49 10.24
C GLU A 35 9.00 5.26 10.92
N LYS A 36 9.75 4.16 11.09
CA LYS A 36 9.31 2.89 11.71
C LYS A 36 8.05 2.31 11.06
N LEU A 37 7.93 2.47 9.74
CA LEU A 37 6.80 2.00 8.96
C LEU A 37 7.01 0.53 8.56
N GLY A 38 5.99 -0.31 8.81
CA GLY A 38 5.94 -1.68 8.28
C GLY A 38 5.60 -1.69 6.78
N LEU A 39 4.88 -0.66 6.32
CA LEU A 39 4.54 -0.47 4.91
C LEU A 39 4.54 1.03 4.58
N LEU A 40 5.15 1.38 3.45
CA LEU A 40 5.03 2.70 2.84
C LEU A 40 4.42 2.55 1.44
N MET A 41 3.30 3.22 1.20
CA MET A 41 2.68 3.33 -0.11
C MET A 41 2.89 4.73 -0.68
N ILE A 42 3.53 4.83 -1.83
CA ILE A 42 3.72 6.08 -2.57
C ILE A 42 2.72 6.08 -3.72
N VAL A 43 1.76 6.99 -3.68
CA VAL A 43 0.74 7.17 -4.71
C VAL A 43 1.20 8.22 -5.70
N SER A 44 1.40 7.82 -6.95
CA SER A 44 1.75 8.70 -8.06
C SER A 44 0.50 9.06 -8.85
N GLY A 45 0.35 10.35 -9.18
CA GLY A 45 -0.64 10.83 -10.14
C GLY A 45 -0.02 11.84 -11.09
N TYR A 46 -0.05 11.54 -12.38
CA TYR A 46 0.58 12.37 -13.41
C TYR A 46 -0.18 12.28 -14.73
N TYR A 47 0.13 13.17 -15.68
CA TYR A 47 -0.33 13.07 -17.06
C TYR A 47 0.78 12.50 -17.92
N ASP A 48 0.46 11.50 -18.74
CA ASP A 48 1.40 11.02 -19.76
C ASP A 48 1.56 12.04 -20.90
N GLU A 49 2.45 11.74 -21.86
CA GLU A 49 2.70 12.59 -23.03
C GLU A 49 1.45 12.84 -23.88
N GLN A 50 0.46 11.95 -23.78
CA GLN A 50 -0.82 12.02 -24.49
C GLN A 50 -1.90 12.77 -23.69
N LYS A 51 -1.53 13.38 -22.55
CA LYS A 51 -2.44 14.06 -21.61
C LYS A 51 -3.49 13.13 -20.99
N ASN A 52 -3.23 11.82 -20.93
CA ASN A 52 -4.06 10.92 -20.14
C ASN A 52 -3.59 10.95 -18.69
N PHE A 53 -4.54 11.15 -17.78
CA PHE A 53 -4.25 11.02 -16.35
C PHE A 53 -3.98 9.55 -16.02
N LYS A 54 -2.82 9.31 -15.40
CA LYS A 54 -2.34 8.02 -14.92
C LYS A 54 -2.21 8.04 -13.41
N ARG A 55 -2.40 6.87 -12.81
CA ARG A 55 -2.22 6.66 -11.38
C ARG A 55 -1.48 5.36 -11.14
N GLU A 56 -0.43 5.46 -10.35
CA GLU A 56 0.43 4.34 -10.00
C GLU A 56 0.63 4.31 -8.48
N ILE A 57 0.99 3.15 -7.96
CA ILE A 57 1.43 3.00 -6.58
C ILE A 57 2.78 2.28 -6.57
N LEU A 58 3.70 2.78 -5.75
CA LEU A 58 4.92 2.07 -5.36
C LEU A 58 4.77 1.66 -3.89
N VAL A 59 4.88 0.37 -3.63
CA VAL A 59 4.77 -0.20 -2.30
C VAL A 59 6.14 -0.63 -1.84
N SER A 60 6.52 -0.24 -0.62
CA SER A 60 7.75 -0.66 0.06
C SER A 60 7.40 -1.26 1.42
N THR A 61 7.73 -2.52 1.65
CA THR A 61 7.37 -3.26 2.87
C THR A 61 8.58 -3.69 3.68
N GLU A 62 8.43 -3.77 5.01
CA GLU A 62 9.50 -4.22 5.91
C GLU A 62 9.96 -5.64 5.64
N SER A 63 9.09 -6.48 5.07
CA SER A 63 9.40 -7.85 4.67
C SER A 63 8.53 -8.32 3.50
N VAL A 64 8.93 -9.44 2.90
CA VAL A 64 8.18 -10.10 1.81
C VAL A 64 6.83 -10.64 2.31
N GLU A 65 6.75 -11.07 3.56
CA GLU A 65 5.51 -11.55 4.18
C GLU A 65 4.46 -10.44 4.26
N VAL A 66 4.87 -9.19 4.53
CA VAL A 66 3.97 -8.04 4.54
C VAL A 66 3.47 -7.73 3.13
N MET A 67 4.34 -7.82 2.12
CA MET A 67 3.94 -7.68 0.71
C MET A 67 2.90 -8.76 0.32
N LYS A 68 3.17 -10.03 0.65
CA LYS A 68 2.23 -11.14 0.37
C LYS A 68 0.89 -10.94 1.06
N LYS A 69 0.88 -10.48 2.32
CA LYS A 69 -0.37 -10.16 3.05
C LYS A 69 -1.15 -9.04 2.37
N LEU A 70 -0.48 -7.99 1.91
CA LEU A 70 -1.11 -6.87 1.20
C LEU A 70 -1.79 -7.34 -0.09
N LEU A 71 -1.08 -8.14 -0.89
CA LEU A 71 -1.61 -8.67 -2.14
C LEU A 71 -2.82 -9.59 -1.90
N LEU A 72 -2.73 -10.47 -0.90
CA LEU A 72 -3.85 -11.34 -0.52
C LEU A 72 -5.06 -10.53 -0.02
N PHE A 73 -4.84 -9.51 0.80
CA PHE A 73 -5.90 -8.61 1.27
C PHE A 73 -6.60 -7.91 0.11
N ASN A 74 -5.83 -7.41 -0.85
CA ASN A 74 -6.37 -6.77 -2.05
C ASN A 74 -7.21 -7.73 -2.91
N SER A 75 -6.72 -8.97 -3.14
CA SER A 75 -7.45 -9.99 -3.90
C SER A 75 -8.79 -10.36 -3.28
N ASN A 76 -8.89 -10.37 -1.95
CA ASN A 76 -10.12 -10.74 -1.25
C ASN A 76 -11.14 -9.60 -1.18
N ALA A 77 -10.70 -8.35 -1.27
CA ALA A 77 -11.54 -7.19 -1.02
C ALA A 77 -12.02 -6.47 -2.30
N TYR A 78 -11.51 -6.83 -3.49
CA TYR A 78 -11.76 -6.13 -4.76
C TYR A 78 -11.47 -4.60 -4.70
N GLN A 79 -10.64 -4.15 -3.75
CA GLN A 79 -10.56 -2.72 -3.41
C GLN A 79 -9.69 -1.91 -4.37
N LEU A 80 -8.64 -2.51 -4.95
CA LEU A 80 -7.78 -1.87 -5.95
C LEU A 80 -7.47 -2.85 -7.10
N PRO A 81 -7.88 -2.57 -8.35
CA PRO A 81 -7.41 -3.33 -9.49
C PRO A 81 -5.92 -3.02 -9.71
N LEU A 82 -5.05 -3.86 -9.14
CA LEU A 82 -3.61 -3.71 -9.23
C LEU A 82 -3.10 -4.36 -10.51
N LYS A 83 -2.55 -3.56 -11.42
CA LYS A 83 -1.85 -4.05 -12.60
C LYS A 83 -0.35 -3.91 -12.35
N ALA A 84 0.34 -5.04 -12.18
CA ALA A 84 1.77 -5.03 -11.90
C ALA A 84 2.54 -4.30 -13.01
N LEU A 85 3.37 -3.33 -12.60
CA LEU A 85 4.34 -2.69 -13.46
C LEU A 85 5.60 -3.55 -13.42
N HIS A 86 6.02 -4.06 -14.57
CA HIS A 86 7.23 -4.88 -14.63
C HIS A 86 8.45 -3.99 -14.34
N GLN A 87 9.03 -4.14 -13.16
CA GLN A 87 10.24 -3.43 -12.77
C GLN A 87 11.34 -4.43 -12.41
N PRO A 88 12.24 -4.76 -13.35
CA PRO A 88 13.36 -5.63 -13.04
C PRO A 88 14.31 -4.95 -12.04
N GLY A 89 14.73 -5.68 -11.02
CA GLY A 89 15.82 -5.25 -10.12
C GLY A 89 15.41 -4.63 -8.78
N HIS A 90 14.11 -4.48 -8.49
CA HIS A 90 13.65 -4.08 -7.16
C HIS A 90 13.30 -5.36 -6.36
N GLY A 91 14.02 -5.63 -5.27
CA GLY A 91 13.83 -6.84 -4.48
C GLY A 91 12.38 -7.03 -4.01
N GLU A 92 11.99 -8.26 -3.64
CA GLU A 92 10.60 -8.70 -3.36
C GLU A 92 9.82 -7.87 -2.31
N GLU A 93 10.50 -6.99 -1.58
CA GLU A 93 9.95 -6.03 -0.63
C GLU A 93 9.44 -4.73 -1.27
N MET A 94 9.66 -4.54 -2.57
CA MET A 94 9.26 -3.34 -3.30
C MET A 94 8.55 -3.72 -4.59
N SER A 95 7.38 -3.14 -4.84
CA SER A 95 6.57 -3.48 -6.00
C SER A 95 5.77 -2.27 -6.49
N ALA A 96 5.68 -2.12 -7.80
CA ALA A 96 4.95 -1.05 -8.44
C ALA A 96 3.72 -1.57 -9.19
N PHE A 97 2.63 -0.81 -9.15
CA PHE A 97 1.37 -1.17 -9.79
C PHE A 97 0.71 0.05 -10.43
N GLU A 98 0.16 -0.10 -11.63
CA GLU A 98 -0.84 0.83 -12.19
C GLU A 98 -2.19 0.51 -11.52
N ILE A 99 -2.93 1.55 -11.18
CA ILE A 99 -4.28 1.45 -10.60
C ILE A 99 -5.28 2.28 -11.40
N ASP A 100 -6.57 2.09 -11.13
CA ASP A 100 -7.61 2.87 -11.78
C ASP A 100 -7.42 4.38 -11.50
N LYS A 101 -7.46 5.18 -12.57
CA LYS A 101 -7.24 6.62 -12.51
C LYS A 101 -8.30 7.37 -11.68
N PHE A 102 -9.48 6.79 -11.51
CA PHE A 102 -10.58 7.31 -10.69
C PHE A 102 -10.49 6.87 -9.23
N THR A 103 -9.60 5.93 -8.87
CA THR A 103 -9.36 5.59 -7.47
C THR A 103 -8.90 6.83 -6.72
N SER A 104 -9.70 7.30 -5.77
CA SER A 104 -9.37 8.49 -4.99
C SER A 104 -8.29 8.22 -3.94
N ARG A 105 -7.62 9.27 -3.46
CA ARG A 105 -6.71 9.16 -2.31
C ARG A 105 -7.42 8.59 -1.08
N LYS A 106 -8.66 9.04 -0.80
CA LYS A 106 -9.48 8.53 0.32
C LYS A 106 -9.76 7.03 0.22
N THR A 107 -9.94 6.52 -0.99
CA THR A 107 -10.15 5.09 -1.23
C THR A 107 -8.91 4.29 -0.83
N ILE A 108 -7.72 4.82 -1.15
CA ILE A 108 -6.43 4.20 -0.78
C ILE A 108 -6.19 4.31 0.72
N GLU A 109 -6.48 5.47 1.34
CA GLU A 109 -6.38 5.66 2.80
C GLU A 109 -7.25 4.64 3.54
N ARG A 110 -8.53 4.49 3.15
CA ARG A 110 -9.42 3.48 3.74
C ARG A 110 -8.89 2.05 3.55
N PHE A 111 -8.39 1.72 2.37
CA PHE A 111 -7.78 0.41 2.11
C PHE A 111 -6.60 0.13 3.07
N LEU A 112 -5.74 1.12 3.29
CA LEU A 112 -4.58 1.00 4.19
C LEU A 112 -4.99 0.95 5.67
N GLU A 113 -6.02 1.70 6.06
CA GLU A 113 -6.61 1.66 7.40
C GLU A 113 -7.21 0.28 7.69
N GLU A 114 -7.97 -0.29 6.75
CA GLU A 114 -8.52 -1.63 6.89
C GLU A 114 -7.41 -2.69 6.96
N PHE A 115 -6.41 -2.60 6.10
CA PHE A 115 -5.25 -3.48 6.11
C PHE A 115 -4.51 -3.45 7.47
N GLY A 116 -4.20 -2.26 7.99
CA GLY A 116 -3.54 -2.07 9.28
C GLY A 116 -4.43 -2.40 10.50
N GLY A 117 -5.74 -2.28 10.36
CA GLY A 117 -6.75 -2.48 11.41
C GLY A 117 -7.21 -3.92 11.62
N THR A 118 -6.86 -4.86 10.73
CA THR A 118 -7.24 -6.29 10.85
C THR A 118 -6.69 -7.04 12.07
N SER A 119 -6.02 -6.36 13.03
CA SER A 119 -5.49 -6.97 14.26
C SER A 119 -6.47 -7.02 15.45
N THR A 120 -7.66 -6.41 15.40
CA THR A 120 -8.61 -6.46 16.53
C THR A 120 -10.07 -6.43 16.10
N SER A 121 -10.60 -7.56 15.66
CA SER A 121 -12.05 -7.82 15.74
C SER A 121 -12.29 -9.27 16.16
N VAL A 122 -11.98 -9.56 17.42
CA VAL A 122 -12.61 -10.71 18.10
C VAL A 122 -14.08 -10.33 18.29
N PRO A 123 -15.06 -11.08 17.76
CA PRO A 123 -16.45 -10.81 18.07
C PRO A 123 -16.67 -11.14 19.55
N SER A 124 -16.93 -10.12 20.35
CA SER A 124 -17.37 -10.24 21.73
C SER A 124 -18.60 -11.15 21.78
N ARG A 125 -18.48 -12.33 22.40
CA ARG A 125 -19.62 -13.21 22.71
C ARG A 125 -20.75 -12.39 23.38
N PRO A 126 -22.02 -12.57 23.00
CA PRO A 126 -23.12 -11.96 23.74
C PRO A 126 -23.15 -12.53 25.16
N LYS A 127 -23.21 -11.65 26.16
CA LYS A 127 -23.48 -12.05 27.54
C LYS A 127 -24.91 -12.59 27.61
N GLN A 128 -25.08 -13.87 27.91
CA GLN A 128 -26.36 -14.40 28.35
C GLN A 128 -26.70 -13.76 29.70
N HIS A 129 -27.78 -12.96 29.73
CA HIS A 129 -28.44 -12.61 30.98
C HIS A 129 -29.17 -13.86 31.49
N HIS A 130 -28.67 -14.46 32.57
CA HIS A 130 -29.50 -15.26 33.45
C HIS A 130 -30.32 -14.29 34.31
N GLN A 131 -31.64 -14.29 34.09
CA GLN A 131 -32.59 -13.83 35.09
C GLN A 131 -32.78 -14.99 36.07
N HIS A 132 -32.47 -14.76 37.34
CA HIS A 132 -32.97 -15.57 38.44
C HIS A 132 -33.97 -14.70 39.21
N GLU A 133 -35.23 -15.12 39.16
CA GLU A 133 -36.16 -15.02 40.29
C GLU A 133 -36.75 -16.42 40.50
#